data_AF-A0A0L0SHZ5-F1
#
_entry.id   AF-A0A0L0SHZ5-F1
#
_cell.length_a   1.000
_cell.length_b   1.000
_cell.length_c   1.000
_cell.angle_alpha   90.00
_cell.angle_beta   90.00
_cell.angle_gamma   90.00
#
_symmetry.space_group_name_H-M   'P 1'
#
loop_
_entity.id
_entity.type
_entity.pdbx_description
1 polymer ?
#
loop_
_entity_poly.entity_id
_entity_poly.type
_entity_poly.pdbx_seq_one_letter_code
_entity_poly.pdbx_strand_id
1 'polypeptide(L)'
;MAALGYSRLHALMRTPNATVREQALNLVRNLVHGGDADVDDVVTGLGADRVVAAVVAALEDAAPGVAVQALYVVVNLAAGNDAHKDLVMRWGPSGR
;
A
#
# COMPACT_ATOMS: atom_id res chain seq x y z
N MET A 1 -22.32 -9.65 -9.21
CA MET A 1 -21.24 -9.53 -8.20
C MET A 1 -20.70 -8.12 -8.28
N ALA A 2 -20.55 -7.42 -7.14
CA ALA A 2 -19.89 -6.12 -7.15
C ALA A 2 -18.38 -6.31 -7.34
N ALA A 3 -17.75 -5.50 -8.18
CA ALA A 3 -16.30 -5.49 -8.33
C ALA A 3 -15.63 -5.06 -7.01
N LEU A 4 -14.37 -5.48 -6.81
CA LEU A 4 -13.60 -5.08 -5.62
C LEU A 4 -13.44 -3.55 -5.57
N GLY A 5 -12.72 -2.97 -6.53
CA GLY A 5 -12.43 -1.54 -6.57
C GLY A 5 -11.56 -1.05 -5.40
N TYR A 6 -11.05 0.18 -5.53
CA TYR A 6 -10.09 0.74 -4.57
C TYR A 6 -10.67 0.98 -3.18
N SER A 7 -11.93 1.44 -3.08
CA SER A 7 -12.56 1.68 -1.78
C SER A 7 -12.72 0.41 -0.95
N ARG A 8 -13.08 -0.71 -1.59
CA ARG A 8 -13.18 -2.00 -0.88
C ARG A 8 -11.80 -2.55 -0.58
N LEU A 9 -10.84 -2.43 -1.49
CA LEU A 9 -9.46 -2.85 -1.25
C LEU A 9 -8.88 -2.16 -0.01
N HIS A 10 -9.04 -0.83 0.09
CA HIS A 10 -8.64 -0.06 1.28
C HIS A 10 -9.31 -0.57 2.57
N ALA A 11 -10.60 -0.95 2.52
CA ALA A 11 -11.28 -1.53 3.67
C ALA A 11 -10.71 -2.90 4.06
N LEU A 12 -10.33 -3.74 3.09
CA LEU A 12 -9.72 -5.05 3.35
C LEU A 12 -8.32 -4.93 3.96
N MET A 13 -7.53 -3.92 3.59
CA MET A 13 -6.22 -3.65 4.20
C MET A 13 -6.31 -3.32 5.70
N ARG A 14 -7.50 -2.93 6.19
CA ARG A 14 -7.76 -2.51 7.58
C ARG A 14 -8.67 -3.49 8.35
N THR A 15 -8.98 -4.64 7.78
CA THR A 15 -9.87 -5.62 8.42
C THR A 15 -9.19 -6.29 9.63
N PRO A 16 -9.93 -6.73 10.66
CA PRO A 16 -9.32 -7.45 11.80
C PRO A 16 -8.68 -8.79 11.41
N ASN A 17 -9.08 -9.41 10.29
CA ASN A 17 -8.51 -10.67 9.82
C ASN A 17 -7.13 -10.46 9.15
N ALA A 18 -6.06 -10.91 9.81
CA ALA A 18 -4.69 -10.75 9.33
C ALA A 18 -4.42 -11.40 7.97
N THR A 19 -4.99 -12.60 7.71
CA THR A 19 -4.85 -13.27 6.41
C THR A 19 -5.47 -12.44 5.29
N VAL A 20 -6.62 -11.82 5.53
CA VAL A 20 -7.25 -10.94 4.54
C VAL A 20 -6.44 -9.66 4.33
N ARG A 21 -5.88 -9.06 5.40
CA ARG A 21 -4.97 -7.91 5.26
C ARG A 21 -3.75 -8.25 4.43
N GLU A 22 -3.13 -9.39 4.70
CA GLU A 22 -1.96 -9.87 3.97
C GLU A 22 -2.26 -10.02 2.48
N GLN A 23 -3.38 -10.66 2.12
CA GLN A 23 -3.77 -10.81 0.71
C GLN A 23 -4.14 -9.48 0.06
N ALA A 24 -4.78 -8.57 0.79
CA ALA A 24 -5.07 -7.23 0.29
C ALA A 24 -3.79 -6.45 -0.02
N LEU A 25 -2.78 -6.50 0.85
CA LEU A 25 -1.49 -5.87 0.59
C LEU A 25 -0.66 -6.58 -0.47
N ASN A 26 -0.74 -7.91 -0.57
CA ASN A 26 -0.14 -8.65 -1.67
C ASN A 26 -0.72 -8.16 -3.02
N LEU A 27 -2.03 -7.93 -3.09
CA LEU A 27 -2.65 -7.37 -4.28
C LEU A 27 -2.12 -5.97 -4.58
N VAL A 28 -2.07 -5.07 -3.59
CA VAL A 28 -1.50 -3.72 -3.79
C VAL A 28 -0.06 -3.81 -4.28
N ARG A 29 0.78 -4.64 -3.65
CA ARG A 29 2.16 -4.91 -4.07
C ARG A 29 2.24 -5.28 -5.55
N ASN A 30 1.37 -6.18 -6.00
CA ASN A 30 1.36 -6.62 -7.39
C ASN A 30 0.91 -5.51 -8.35
N LEU A 31 -0.08 -4.69 -7.96
CA LEU A 31 -0.53 -3.57 -8.78
C LEU A 31 0.57 -2.51 -8.93
N VAL A 32 1.33 -2.23 -7.86
CA VAL A 32 2.43 -1.26 -7.91
C VAL A 32 3.76 -1.85 -8.40
N HIS A 33 3.82 -3.14 -8.73
CA HIS A 33 5.01 -3.75 -9.34
C HIS A 33 5.19 -3.39 -10.82
N GLY A 34 4.12 -2.89 -11.45
CA GLY A 34 4.13 -2.50 -12.86
C GLY A 34 4.99 -1.27 -13.16
N GLY A 35 4.63 -0.54 -14.21
CA GLY A 35 5.30 0.71 -14.57
C GLY A 35 4.77 1.91 -13.79
N ASP A 36 5.36 3.08 -14.02
CA ASP A 36 4.97 4.31 -13.33
C ASP A 36 3.46 4.61 -13.41
N ALA A 37 2.83 4.31 -14.55
CA ALA A 37 1.40 4.51 -14.77
C ALA A 37 0.53 3.60 -13.87
N ASP A 38 0.97 2.38 -13.59
CA ASP A 38 0.26 1.45 -12.70
C ASP A 38 0.35 1.94 -11.25
N VAL A 39 1.52 2.45 -10.85
CA VAL A 39 1.71 3.09 -9.56
C VAL A 39 0.81 4.33 -9.43
N ASP A 40 0.77 5.18 -10.44
CA ASP A 40 -0.05 6.39 -10.46
C ASP A 40 -1.56 6.07 -10.37
N ASP A 41 -2.03 5.02 -11.05
CA ASP A 41 -3.42 4.57 -10.97
C ASP A 41 -3.76 4.10 -9.55
N VAL A 42 -2.90 3.29 -8.92
CA VAL A 42 -3.12 2.82 -7.54
C VAL A 42 -3.12 3.98 -6.55
N VAL A 43 -2.15 4.89 -6.66
CA VAL A 43 -2.02 6.05 -5.76
C VAL A 43 -3.21 7.00 -5.92
N THR A 44 -3.68 7.23 -7.15
CA THR A 44 -4.86 8.05 -7.44
C THR A 44 -6.14 7.36 -6.95
N GLY A 45 -6.28 6.06 -7.22
CA GLY A 45 -7.47 5.28 -6.90
C GLY A 45 -7.68 5.06 -5.40
N LEU A 46 -6.60 4.79 -4.65
CA LEU A 46 -6.66 4.66 -3.19
C LEU A 46 -6.61 6.01 -2.48
N GLY A 47 -5.89 6.98 -3.06
CA GLY A 47 -5.50 8.25 -2.44
C GLY A 47 -4.15 8.14 -1.73
N ALA A 48 -3.21 9.02 -2.08
CA ALA A 48 -1.83 9.01 -1.60
C ALA A 48 -1.71 8.89 -0.06
N ASP A 49 -2.48 9.69 0.69
CA ASP A 49 -2.44 9.68 2.16
C ASP A 49 -2.95 8.38 2.76
N ARG A 50 -3.91 7.73 2.10
CA ARG A 50 -4.42 6.43 2.51
C ARG A 50 -3.43 5.32 2.19
N VAL A 51 -2.72 5.40 1.06
CA VAL A 51 -1.62 4.49 0.75
C VAL A 51 -0.54 4.61 1.83
N VAL A 52 -0.10 5.83 2.13
CA VAL A 52 0.88 6.13 3.19
C VAL A 52 0.44 5.53 4.54
N ALA A 53 -0.74 5.91 5.02
CA ALA A 53 -1.22 5.48 6.33
C ALA A 53 -1.38 3.95 6.42
N ALA A 54 -1.87 3.31 5.35
CA ALA A 54 -2.08 1.87 5.34
C ALA A 54 -0.76 1.09 5.26
N VAL A 55 0.24 1.59 4.52
CA VAL A 55 1.58 0.97 4.47
C VAL A 55 2.29 1.12 5.81
N VAL A 56 2.28 2.32 6.42
CA VAL A 56 2.89 2.53 7.75
C VAL A 56 2.26 1.61 8.80
N ALA A 57 0.92 1.56 8.88
CA ALA A 57 0.23 0.67 9.81
C ALA A 57 0.55 -0.81 9.56
N ALA A 58 0.76 -1.20 8.30
CA ALA A 58 1.09 -2.57 7.94
C ALA A 58 2.54 -2.95 8.25
N LEU A 59 3.49 -2.01 8.14
CA LEU A 59 4.88 -2.20 8.56
C LEU A 59 4.99 -2.45 10.07
N GLU A 60 4.06 -1.90 10.85
CA GLU A 60 3.95 -2.08 12.30
C GLU A 60 3.03 -3.25 12.70
N ASP A 61 2.49 -4.02 11.74
CA ASP A 61 1.53 -5.10 12.02
C ASP A 61 2.21 -6.27 12.77
N ALA A 62 1.51 -6.82 13.76
CA ALA A 62 1.99 -7.96 14.54
C ALA A 62 2.08 -9.26 13.71
N ALA A 63 1.37 -9.35 12.58
CA ALA A 63 1.46 -10.46 11.64
C ALA A 63 2.61 -10.23 10.63
N PRO A 64 3.70 -11.02 10.66
CA PRO A 64 4.86 -10.78 9.82
C PRO A 64 4.57 -10.81 8.32
N GLY A 65 3.59 -11.63 7.89
CA GLY A 65 3.17 -11.69 6.48
C GLY A 65 2.65 -10.35 5.97
N VAL A 66 1.90 -9.61 6.80
CA VAL A 66 1.37 -8.28 6.47
C VAL A 66 2.52 -7.28 6.31
N ALA A 67 3.45 -7.25 7.27
CA ALA A 67 4.61 -6.37 7.24
C ALA A 67 5.53 -6.64 6.03
N VAL A 68 5.73 -7.91 5.66
CA VAL A 68 6.51 -8.30 4.47
C VAL A 68 5.85 -7.78 3.19
N GLN A 69 4.53 -7.89 3.03
CA GLN A 69 3.88 -7.33 1.83
C GLN A 69 4.00 -5.80 1.80
N ALA A 70 3.87 -5.13 2.94
CA ALA A 70 4.08 -3.69 3.05
C ALA A 70 5.50 -3.28 2.64
N LEU A 71 6.52 -4.02 3.08
CA LEU A 71 7.92 -3.80 2.67
C LEU A 71 8.10 -3.90 1.16
N TYR A 72 7.46 -4.86 0.49
CA TYR A 72 7.54 -4.93 -0.98
C TYR A 72 6.79 -3.80 -1.67
N VAL A 73 5.69 -3.29 -1.10
CA VAL A 73 5.04 -2.07 -1.61
C VAL A 73 6.03 -0.90 -1.52
N VAL A 74 6.74 -0.74 -0.40
CA VAL A 74 7.80 0.28 -0.25
C VAL A 74 8.85 0.17 -1.35
N VAL A 75 9.39 -1.04 -1.56
CA VAL A 75 10.43 -1.31 -2.56
C VAL A 75 9.94 -0.94 -3.96
N ASN A 76 8.72 -1.34 -4.32
CA ASN A 76 8.16 -1.08 -5.64
C ASN A 76 7.96 0.44 -5.88
N LEU A 77 7.43 1.17 -4.90
CA LEU A 77 7.28 2.63 -5.01
C LEU A 77 8.64 3.34 -5.08
N ALA A 78 9.62 2.90 -4.30
CA ALA A 78 10.97 3.47 -4.30
C ALA A 78 11.74 3.22 -5.61
N ALA A 79 11.37 2.18 -6.36
CA ALA A 79 11.94 1.86 -7.67
C ALA A 79 11.34 2.70 -8.82
N GLY A 80 10.21 3.38 -8.59
CA GLY A 80 9.55 4.24 -9.58
C GLY A 80 10.23 5.61 -9.76
N ASN A 81 9.45 6.57 -10.25
CA ASN A 81 9.92 7.94 -10.45
C ASN A 81 10.02 8.74 -9.14
N ASP A 82 10.44 10.00 -9.25
CA ASP A 82 10.69 10.84 -8.08
C ASP A 82 9.43 11.16 -7.28
N ALA A 83 8.25 11.26 -7.92
CA ALA A 83 6.99 11.45 -7.21
C ALA A 83 6.61 10.22 -6.35
N HIS A 84 6.92 9.01 -6.81
CA HIS A 84 6.72 7.78 -6.04
C HIS A 84 7.68 7.70 -4.85
N LYS A 85 8.94 8.09 -5.04
CA LYS A 85 9.92 8.19 -3.96
C LYS A 85 9.53 9.24 -2.93
N ASP A 86 9.05 10.39 -3.37
CA ASP A 86 8.52 11.44 -2.47
C ASP A 86 7.37 10.89 -1.62
N LEU A 87 6.49 10.07 -2.20
CA LEU A 87 5.44 9.40 -1.43
C LEU A 87 6.00 8.53 -0.31
N VAL A 88 7.06 7.76 -0.56
CA VAL A 88 7.76 6.95 0.45
C VAL A 88 8.40 7.83 1.54
N MET A 89 9.02 8.95 1.14
CA MET A 89 9.67 9.87 2.09
C MET A 89 8.70 10.54 3.06
N ARG A 90 7.40 10.59 2.72
CA ARG A 90 6.34 11.08 3.62
C ARG A 90 6.03 10.13 4.79
N TRP A 91 6.58 8.91 4.78
CA TRP A 91 6.29 7.88 5.79
C TRP A 91 7.13 8.01 7.08
N GLY A 92 8.15 8.89 7.07
CA GLY A 92 8.96 9.21 8.25
C GLY A 92 8.24 10.05 9.31
N PRO A 93 8.85 10.27 10.48
CA PRO A 93 8.24 10.92 11.66
C PRO A 93 8.08 12.45 11.51
N SER A 94 7.51 12.92 10.41
CA SER A 94 7.28 14.34 10.11
C SER A 94 5.98 14.89 10.71
N GLY A 95 5.46 14.28 11.79
CA GLY A 95 4.12 14.62 12.30
C GLY A 95 3.77 14.07 13.68
N ARG A 96 4.74 13.97 14.59
CA ARG A 96 4.45 13.94 16.03
C ARG A 96 4.65 15.34 16.62
#